data_AF-A0A379UZI2-F1
#
_entry.id   AF-A0A379UZI2-F1
#
_cell.length_a   1.000
_cell.length_b   1.000
_cell.length_c   1.000
_cell.angle_alpha   90.00
_cell.angle_beta   90.00
_cell.angle_gamma   90.00
#
_symmetry.space_group_name_H-M   'P 1'
#
loop_
_entity.id
_entity.type
_entity.pdbx_description
1 polymer ?
#
loop_
_entity_poly.entity_id
_entity_poly.type
_entity_poly.pdbx_seq_one_letter_code
_entity_poly.pdbx_strand_id
1 'polypeptide(L)'
;MRKSVIAIIIIVLVVLYMSVFVVKEGERGITLRFGKVLRDDENKPLVYAPGLHFKIPFIESVKMLDARIQTMDNQADRFVTKEKKDLIVDSYIKWRISDFSRYYLATGGGDISQAEVLLKRKFSDRFAF
;
A
#
# COMPACT_ATOMS: atom_id res chain seq x y z
N MET A 1 -42.12 12.37 19.75
CA MET A 1 -41.21 13.46 19.35
C MET A 1 -39.85 13.37 20.04
N ARG A 2 -39.75 13.40 21.38
CA ARG A 2 -38.44 13.30 22.10
C ARG A 2 -37.61 12.04 21.78
N LYS A 3 -38.25 10.87 21.68
CA LYS A 3 -37.57 9.60 21.33
C LYS A 3 -36.96 9.63 19.92
N SER A 4 -37.62 10.29 18.97
CA SER A 4 -37.15 10.45 17.59
C SER A 4 -35.93 11.35 17.50
N VAL A 5 -35.90 12.44 18.28
CA VAL A 5 -34.74 13.35 18.38
C VAL A 5 -33.53 12.62 18.97
N ILE A 6 -33.74 11.84 20.04
CA ILE A 6 -32.68 11.04 20.65
C ILE A 6 -32.12 10.00 19.67
N ALA A 7 -32.99 9.32 18.91
CA ALA A 7 -32.57 8.36 17.89
C ALA A 7 -31.71 9.00 16.78
N ILE A 8 -32.10 10.19 16.31
CA ILE A 8 -31.34 10.93 15.29
C ILE A 8 -29.96 11.33 15.83
N ILE A 9 -29.89 11.83 17.07
CA ILE A 9 -28.61 12.20 17.70
C ILE A 9 -27.67 11.01 17.79
N ILE A 10 -28.19 9.83 18.18
CA ILE A 10 -27.40 8.60 18.26
C ILE A 10 -26.88 8.21 16.88
N ILE A 11 -27.71 8.26 15.84
CA ILE A 11 -27.30 7.94 14.47
C ILE A 11 -26.18 8.87 14.01
N VAL A 12 -26.30 10.17 14.25
CA VAL A 12 -25.27 11.15 13.88
C VAL A 12 -23.96 10.88 14.60
N LEU A 13 -24.00 10.58 15.90
CA LEU A 13 -22.80 10.23 16.67
C LEU A 13 -22.12 8.96 16.16
N VAL A 14 -22.90 7.93 15.81
CA VAL A 14 -22.36 6.68 15.25
C VAL A 14 -21.69 6.94 13.90
N VAL A 15 -22.33 7.72 13.02
CA VAL A 15 -21.76 8.07 11.72
C VAL A 15 -20.47 8.89 11.89
N LEU A 16 -20.46 9.86 12.80
CA LEU A 16 -19.27 10.66 13.09
C LEU A 16 -18.12 9.78 13.58
N TYR A 17 -18.40 8.87 14.52
CA TYR A 17 -17.40 7.93 15.04
C TYR A 17 -16.84 7.00 13.94
N MET A 18 -17.70 6.47 13.07
CA MET A 18 -17.27 5.63 11.93
C MET A 18 -16.48 6.41 10.87
N SER A 19 -16.62 7.73 10.83
CA SER A 19 -15.91 8.60 9.88
C SER A 19 -14.46 8.85 10.31
N VAL A 20 -14.13 8.72 11.59
CA VAL A 20 -12.79 8.99 12.10
C VAL A 20 -11.90 7.75 11.98
N PHE A 21 -10.67 7.92 11.50
CA PHE A 21 -9.66 6.87 11.51
C PHE A 21 -8.26 7.43 11.75
N VAL A 22 -7.36 6.57 12.22
CA VAL A 22 -5.97 6.94 12.52
C VAL A 22 -5.04 6.16 11.61
N VAL A 23 -4.10 6.86 10.98
CA VAL A 23 -2.99 6.28 10.23
C VAL A 23 -1.76 6.24 11.15
N LYS A 24 -1.19 5.05 11.34
CA LYS A 24 -0.02 4.86 12.20
C LYS A 24 1.26 5.36 11.52
N GLU A 25 2.27 5.64 12.34
CA GLU A 25 3.58 6.03 11.85
C GLU A 25 4.26 4.90 11.05
N GLY A 26 4.77 5.26 9.89
CA GLY A 26 5.37 4.32 8.94
C GLY A 26 4.38 3.64 8.00
N GLU A 27 3.07 3.88 8.16
CA GLU A 27 2.06 3.49 7.19
C GLU A 27 1.54 4.73 6.43
N ARG A 28 0.91 4.49 5.28
CA ARG A 28 0.16 5.48 4.52
C ARG A 28 -1.22 4.91 4.20
N GLY A 29 -2.25 5.73 4.39
CA GLY A 29 -3.63 5.36 4.08
C GLY A 29 -3.98 5.76 2.65
N ILE A 30 -4.29 4.79 1.77
CA ILE A 30 -4.85 5.08 0.45
C ILE A 30 -6.37 5.00 0.51
N THR A 31 -7.03 6.04 -0.02
CA THR A 31 -8.49 6.11 -0.06
C THR A 31 -9.03 5.53 -1.34
N LEU A 32 -9.98 4.63 -1.18
CA LEU A 32 -10.66 3.91 -2.24
C LEU A 32 -12.13 4.28 -2.21
N ARG A 33 -12.66 4.70 -3.34
CA ARG A 33 -14.09 4.97 -3.51
C ARG A 33 -14.64 4.03 -4.57
N PHE A 34 -15.59 3.17 -4.20
CA PHE A 34 -16.14 2.13 -5.08
C PHE A 34 -15.06 1.25 -5.77
N GLY A 35 -14.00 0.90 -5.03
CA GLY A 35 -12.90 0.07 -5.54
C GLY A 35 -11.92 0.80 -6.47
N LYS A 36 -12.11 2.10 -6.72
CA LYS A 36 -11.17 2.93 -7.47
C LYS A 36 -10.36 3.80 -6.52
N VAL A 37 -9.08 4.01 -6.84
CA VAL A 37 -8.24 4.95 -6.08
C VAL A 37 -8.81 6.36 -6.27
N LEU A 38 -9.17 6.99 -5.16
CA LEU A 38 -9.68 8.35 -5.19
C LEU A 38 -8.54 9.29 -5.58
N ARG A 39 -8.81 10.17 -6.53
CA ARG A 39 -7.87 11.22 -6.95
C ARG A 39 -8.45 12.57 -6.57
N ASP A 40 -7.58 13.45 -6.09
CA ASP A 40 -7.88 14.83 -5.78
C ASP A 40 -8.11 15.65 -7.05
N ASP A 41 -8.53 16.91 -6.90
CA ASP A 41 -8.80 17.85 -7.99
C ASP A 41 -7.58 18.09 -8.90
N GLU A 42 -6.38 17.88 -8.39
CA GLU A 42 -5.12 17.90 -9.15
C GLU A 42 -4.76 16.56 -9.82
N ASN A 43 -5.71 15.62 -9.89
CA ASN A 43 -5.54 14.25 -10.39
C ASN A 43 -4.47 13.43 -9.64
N LYS A 44 -4.12 13.85 -8.42
CA LYS A 44 -3.18 13.15 -7.53
C LYS A 44 -3.92 12.13 -6.69
N PRO A 45 -3.40 10.90 -6.50
CA PRO A 45 -4.03 9.94 -5.62
C PRO A 45 -4.08 10.45 -4.18
N LEU A 46 -5.24 10.32 -3.55
CA LEU A 46 -5.45 10.79 -2.19
C LEU A 46 -4.79 9.81 -1.21
N VAL A 47 -3.62 10.20 -0.70
CA VAL A 47 -2.81 9.40 0.22
C VAL A 47 -2.62 10.16 1.52
N TYR A 48 -3.11 9.60 2.61
CA TYR A 48 -3.02 10.18 3.94
C TYR A 48 -1.66 9.87 4.59
N ALA A 49 -1.07 10.92 5.18
CA ALA A 49 0.10 10.81 6.05
C ALA A 49 -0.30 10.23 7.43
N PRO A 50 0.67 9.76 8.24
CA PRO A 50 0.40 9.40 9.64
C PRO A 50 -0.32 10.52 10.38
N GLY A 51 -1.37 10.17 11.12
CA GLY A 51 -2.23 11.14 11.81
C GLY A 51 -3.70 10.76 11.85
N LEU A 52 -4.50 11.66 12.41
CA LEU A 52 -5.95 11.55 12.47
C LEU A 52 -6.56 12.09 11.18
N HIS A 53 -7.39 11.29 10.53
CA HIS A 53 -8.07 11.64 9.29
C HIS A 53 -9.54 11.25 9.34
N PHE A 54 -10.30 11.84 8.42
CA PHE A 54 -11.73 11.58 8.28
C PHE A 54 -12.00 10.98 6.90
N LYS A 55 -12.92 10.01 6.87
CA LYS A 55 -13.43 9.37 5.66
C LYS A 55 -14.94 9.39 5.68
N ILE A 56 -15.56 9.28 4.52
CA ILE A 56 -16.99 9.10 4.39
C ILE A 56 -17.31 7.61 4.62
N PRO A 57 -17.97 7.22 5.73
CA PRO A 57 -18.30 5.83 5.97
C PRO A 57 -19.22 5.30 4.87
N PHE A 58 -19.18 3.98 4.62
CA PHE A 58 -19.93 3.25 3.59
C PHE A 58 -19.49 3.44 2.13
N ILE A 59 -19.03 4.64 1.75
CA ILE A 59 -18.61 4.94 0.37
C ILE A 59 -17.10 4.80 0.20
N GLU A 60 -16.35 5.21 1.22
CA GLU A 60 -14.90 5.22 1.21
C GLU A 60 -14.32 4.10 2.07
N SER A 61 -13.35 3.39 1.50
CA SER A 61 -12.51 2.43 2.19
C SER A 61 -11.09 2.96 2.24
N VAL A 62 -10.44 2.85 3.38
CA VAL A 62 -9.03 3.25 3.54
C VAL A 62 -8.21 2.00 3.74
N LYS A 63 -7.24 1.78 2.86
CA LYS A 63 -6.28 0.70 2.98
C LYS A 63 -4.97 1.27 3.51
N MET A 64 -4.47 0.69 4.60
CA MET A 64 -3.15 1.03 5.13
C MET A 64 -2.09 0.23 4.38
N LEU A 65 -1.05 0.91 3.92
CA LEU A 65 0.09 0.35 3.21
C LEU A 65 1.38 0.76 3.92
N ASP A 66 2.32 -0.16 4.02
CA ASP A 66 3.60 0.11 4.67
C ASP A 66 4.46 1.05 3.80
N ALA A 67 4.96 2.13 4.40
CA ALA A 67 5.80 3.14 3.75
C ALA A 67 7.29 3.02 4.11
N ARG A 68 7.64 2.00 4.91
CA ARG A 68 9.00 1.71 5.34
C ARG A 68 9.79 1.03 4.22
N ILE A 69 11.09 0.90 4.46
CA ILE A 69 11.98 0.14 3.58
C ILE A 69 11.77 -1.33 3.91
N GLN A 70 11.28 -2.08 2.95
CA GLN A 70 11.13 -3.53 3.03
C GLN A 70 12.39 -4.20 2.49
N THR A 71 12.72 -5.35 3.06
CA THR A 71 13.82 -6.20 2.59
C THR A 71 13.21 -7.48 2.04
N MET A 72 13.51 -7.77 0.79
CA MET A 72 13.16 -9.02 0.13
C MET A 72 14.46 -9.81 -0.09
N ASP A 73 14.54 -10.99 0.51
CA ASP A 73 15.66 -11.90 0.29
C ASP A 73 15.44 -12.66 -1.02
N ASN A 74 16.47 -12.68 -1.86
CA ASN A 74 16.44 -13.50 -3.07
C ASN A 74 17.12 -14.84 -2.77
N GLN A 75 16.67 -15.91 -3.43
CA GLN A 75 17.36 -17.18 -3.34
C GLN A 75 18.72 -17.07 -4.02
N ALA A 76 19.70 -17.79 -3.48
CA ALA A 76 21.06 -17.85 -4.00
C ALA A 76 21.03 -18.35 -5.45
N ASP A 77 21.50 -17.51 -6.37
CA ASP A 77 21.63 -17.87 -7.79
C ASP A 77 23.10 -18.19 -8.10
N ARG A 78 23.30 -19.18 -8.98
CA ARG A 78 24.63 -19.54 -9.50
C ARG A 78 24.96 -18.68 -10.70
N PHE A 79 26.03 -17.92 -10.59
CA PHE A 79 26.56 -17.12 -11.68
C PHE A 79 27.87 -17.73 -12.18
N VAL A 80 27.95 -17.94 -13.50
CA VAL A 80 29.19 -18.35 -14.15
C VAL A 80 29.97 -17.09 -14.50
N THR A 81 31.16 -16.96 -13.93
CA THR A 81 32.06 -15.85 -14.27
C THR A 81 32.59 -15.97 -15.70
N LYS A 82 33.11 -14.87 -16.25
CA LYS A 82 33.78 -14.88 -17.57
C LYS A 82 34.94 -15.88 -17.64
N GLU A 83 35.54 -16.23 -16.50
CA GLU A 83 36.58 -17.25 -16.37
C GLU A 83 36.04 -18.70 -16.25
N LYS A 84 34.73 -18.92 -16.41
CA LYS A 84 34.06 -20.22 -16.24
C LYS A 84 34.17 -20.82 -14.83
N LYS A 85 34.31 -19.96 -13.81
CA LYS A 85 34.17 -20.38 -12.42
C LYS A 85 32.74 -20.15 -11.94
N ASP A 86 32.18 -21.14 -11.25
CA ASP A 86 30.88 -21.06 -10.60
C ASP A 86 30.98 -20.28 -9.29
N LEU A 87 30.19 -19.22 -9.17
CA LEU A 87 30.01 -18.48 -7.92
C LEU A 87 28.57 -18.63 -7.45
N ILE A 88 28.39 -18.87 -6.17
CA ILE A 88 27.09 -18.79 -5.49
C ILE A 88 27.02 -17.40 -4.89
N VAL A 89 26.05 -16.59 -5.34
CA VAL A 89 25.91 -15.21 -4.87
C VAL A 89 24.60 -15.06 -4.13
N ASP A 90 24.70 -14.73 -2.85
CA ASP A 90 23.57 -14.32 -2.02
C ASP A 90 23.29 -12.83 -2.27
N SER A 91 22.03 -12.50 -2.56
CA SER A 91 21.61 -11.12 -2.81
C SER A 91 20.29 -10.82 -2.10
N TYR A 92 20.16 -9.59 -1.61
CA TYR A 92 18.93 -9.08 -1.02
C TYR A 92 18.56 -7.75 -1.66
N ILE A 93 17.27 -7.46 -1.73
CA ILE A 93 16.74 -6.26 -2.35
C ILE A 93 16.02 -5.45 -1.28
N LYS A 94 16.49 -4.21 -1.06
CA LYS A 94 15.76 -3.23 -0.24
C LYS A 94 14.95 -2.32 -1.14
N TRP A 95 13.65 -2.21 -0.86
CA TRP A 95 12.73 -1.42 -1.66
C TRP A 95 11.77 -0.64 -0.76
N ARG A 96 11.21 0.44 -1.30
CA ARG A 96 10.13 1.20 -0.64
C ARG A 96 9.10 1.63 -1.67
N ILE A 97 7.87 1.81 -1.22
CA ILE A 97 6.81 2.35 -2.08
C ILE A 97 7.02 3.85 -2.28
N SER A 98 7.21 4.26 -3.54
CA SER A 98 7.26 5.68 -3.92
C SER A 98 5.89 6.24 -4.28
N ASP A 99 5.10 5.47 -5.05
CA ASP A 99 3.74 5.80 -5.47
C ASP A 99 2.78 4.71 -4.99
N PHE A 100 2.04 5.00 -3.92
CA PHE A 100 1.09 4.07 -3.30
C PHE A 100 -0.09 3.74 -4.20
N SER A 101 -0.48 4.63 -5.11
CA SER A 101 -1.58 4.37 -6.05
C SER A 101 -1.17 3.37 -7.11
N ARG A 102 -0.01 3.58 -7.73
CA ARG A 102 0.52 2.62 -8.70
C ARG A 102 0.79 1.28 -8.05
N TYR A 103 1.36 1.29 -6.84
CA TYR A 103 1.59 0.07 -6.08
C TYR A 103 0.29 -0.70 -5.86
N TYR A 104 -0.76 -0.05 -5.34
CA TYR A 104 -2.05 -0.70 -5.07
C TYR A 104 -2.65 -1.33 -6.33
N LEU A 105 -2.62 -0.60 -7.45
CA LEU A 105 -3.14 -1.08 -8.73
C LEU A 105 -2.31 -2.23 -9.32
N ALA A 106 -0.98 -2.14 -9.27
CA ALA A 106 -0.07 -3.14 -9.84
C ALA A 106 -0.02 -4.44 -9.03
N THR A 107 -0.24 -4.36 -7.72
CA THR A 107 -0.20 -5.51 -6.78
C THR A 107 -1.57 -6.11 -6.51
N GLY A 108 -2.63 -5.63 -7.18
CA GLY A 108 -3.97 -6.18 -7.02
C GLY A 108 -4.59 -5.93 -5.63
N GLY A 109 -4.28 -4.80 -4.98
CA GLY A 109 -4.85 -4.45 -3.67
C GLY A 109 -3.84 -4.19 -2.56
N GLY A 110 -2.55 -4.10 -2.91
CA GLY A 110 -1.46 -3.85 -1.98
C GLY A 110 -0.73 -5.10 -1.49
N ASP A 111 -0.85 -6.23 -2.19
CA ASP A 111 -0.20 -7.48 -1.80
C ASP A 111 1.33 -7.40 -1.99
N ILE A 112 2.05 -7.59 -0.88
CA ILE A 112 3.51 -7.58 -0.83
C ILE A 112 4.09 -8.72 -1.68
N SER A 113 3.46 -9.89 -1.68
CA SER A 113 3.95 -11.06 -2.42
C SER A 113 3.95 -10.81 -3.93
N GLN A 114 2.90 -10.15 -4.43
CA GLN A 114 2.83 -9.73 -5.83
C GLN A 114 3.88 -8.65 -6.15
N ALA A 115 4.12 -7.73 -5.22
CA ALA A 115 5.18 -6.73 -5.37
C ALA A 115 6.56 -7.40 -5.52
N GLU A 116 6.85 -8.38 -4.67
CA GLU A 116 8.09 -9.15 -4.69
C GLU A 116 8.28 -9.93 -5.99
N VAL A 117 7.22 -10.57 -6.51
CA VAL A 117 7.26 -11.23 -7.83
C VAL A 117 7.58 -10.24 -8.95
N LEU A 118 6.95 -9.06 -8.95
CA LEU A 118 7.20 -8.02 -9.94
C LEU A 118 8.64 -7.46 -9.85
N LEU A 119 9.15 -7.30 -8.63
CA LEU A 119 10.51 -6.85 -8.37
C LEU A 119 11.54 -7.90 -8.80
N LYS A 120 11.32 -9.18 -8.46
CA LYS A 120 12.18 -10.30 -8.85
C LYS A 120 12.28 -10.41 -10.37
N ARG A 121 11.15 -10.31 -11.09
CA ARG A 121 11.13 -10.32 -12.56
C ARG A 121 11.99 -9.20 -13.12
N LYS A 122 11.79 -7.97 -12.64
CA LYS A 122 12.54 -6.80 -13.12
C LYS A 122 14.03 -6.85 -12.78
N PHE A 123 14.39 -7.49 -11.66
CA PHE A 123 15.79 -7.71 -11.28
C PHE A 123 16.42 -8.76 -12.19
N SER A 124 15.80 -9.93 -12.34
CA SER A 124 16.30 -11.04 -13.18
C SER A 124 16.57 -10.60 -14.63
N ASP A 125 15.65 -9.85 -15.24
CA ASP A 125 15.81 -9.33 -16.62
C ASP A 125 17.07 -8.46 -16.79
N ARG A 126 17.53 -7.80 -15.72
CA ARG A 126 18.67 -6.86 -15.78
C ARG A 126 20.03 -7.53 -15.55
N PHE A 127 20.04 -8.73 -14.96
CA PHE A 127 21.24 -9.51 -14.66
C PHE A 127 21.38 -10.75 -15.55
N ALA A 128 20.44 -10.99 -16.47
CA ALA A 128 20.63 -11.92 -17.57
C ALA A 128 21.70 -11.36 -18.53
N PHE A 129 22.95 -11.73 -18.29
CA PHE A 129 24.09 -11.54 -19.19
C PHE A 129 24.29 -12.76 -20.08
#